data_AF-Q672W6-F1
#
_entry.id   AF-Q672W6-F1
#
_cell.length_a   1.000
_cell.length_b   1.000
_cell.length_c   1.000
_cell.angle_alpha   90.00
_cell.angle_beta   90.00
_cell.angle_gamma   90.00
#
_symmetry.space_group_name_H-M   'P 1'
#
loop_
_entity.id
_entity.type
_entity.pdbx_description
1 polymer ?
#
loop_
_entity_poly.entity_id
_entity_poly.type
_entity_poly.pdbx_seq_one_letter_code
_entity_poly.pdbx_strand_id
1 'polypeptide(L)'
;MPPDPDPGLIQPKTGGVTKLQTYIITVFATIAWYNAVELVIICLTTFKRYRGCYFWSLLIASFGLIPLVLGWLFFIFYFGLTRWVSASIIIPSWYCVVAGHSLVLWSRLHLIMQAPKVLRALLILIIVDSVLLFIPPTVMFYGILIHDEGFRTSARFAAAYNVMERIQLVGFCLQELLISGIYIFETTKLLRLRPDPVHSRILIRLVVINVVVMILDVAVVAVQFAGYIAIQMMFKPVAYSIKLKLEYAVLSQLIQISKGPNSDPEQLCSCSQEHNSTSTCRSDSGRNGTADSDMRQYSVDTITTVVSPRQKATY
;
A
#
# COMPACT_ATOMS: atom_id res chain seq x y z
N MET A 1 13.46 45.32 -33.10
CA MET A 1 13.71 43.88 -32.88
C MET A 1 12.72 43.41 -31.84
N PRO A 2 11.92 42.36 -32.07
CA PRO A 2 11.09 41.78 -31.02
C PRO A 2 11.99 41.18 -29.92
N PRO A 3 11.53 41.07 -28.66
CA PRO A 3 12.26 40.32 -27.65
C PRO A 3 12.33 38.84 -28.04
N ASP A 4 13.49 38.22 -27.85
CA ASP A 4 13.62 36.76 -27.98
C ASP A 4 12.71 36.05 -26.98
N PRO A 5 12.06 34.93 -27.35
CA PRO A 5 11.25 34.16 -26.42
C PRO A 5 12.11 33.61 -25.29
N ASP A 6 11.66 33.78 -24.04
CA ASP A 6 12.43 33.45 -22.84
C ASP A 6 13.00 32.01 -22.88
N PRO A 7 14.33 31.83 -22.72
CA PRO A 7 14.99 30.51 -22.73
C PRO A 7 14.78 29.75 -21.40
N GLY A 8 13.52 29.59 -20.99
CA GLY A 8 13.17 28.72 -19.88
C GLY A 8 13.32 27.25 -20.26
N LEU A 9 14.32 26.56 -19.68
CA LEU A 9 14.05 25.50 -18.69
C LEU A 9 15.30 24.84 -18.07
N ILE A 10 16.47 24.85 -18.72
CA ILE A 10 17.67 24.12 -18.22
C ILE A 10 18.97 24.95 -18.18
N GLN A 11 18.87 26.27 -18.08
CA GLN A 11 19.97 27.07 -17.55
C GLN A 11 19.43 28.06 -16.51
N PRO A 12 19.86 27.96 -15.24
CA PRO A 12 19.71 29.06 -14.30
C PRO A 12 20.53 30.24 -14.82
N LYS A 13 19.87 31.36 -15.09
CA LYS A 13 20.52 32.61 -15.52
C LYS A 13 21.27 33.20 -14.32
N THR A 14 22.52 32.76 -14.13
CA THR A 14 23.44 33.13 -13.05
C THR A 14 23.00 32.64 -11.65
N GLY A 15 23.04 31.32 -11.41
CA GLY A 15 22.94 30.79 -10.04
C GLY A 15 22.96 29.26 -9.91
N GLY A 16 23.70 28.72 -8.95
CA GLY A 16 23.51 27.34 -8.50
C GLY A 16 22.18 27.17 -7.75
N VAL A 17 21.82 25.92 -7.40
CA VAL A 17 20.64 25.63 -6.57
C VAL A 17 20.68 26.50 -5.30
N THR A 18 19.65 27.31 -5.08
CA THR A 18 19.64 28.26 -3.96
C THR A 18 19.71 27.49 -2.63
N LYS A 19 20.32 28.07 -1.58
CA LYS A 19 20.44 27.41 -0.28
C LYS A 19 19.09 26.87 0.23
N LEU A 20 18.03 27.64 0.06
CA LEU A 20 16.65 27.24 0.39
C LEU A 20 16.18 26.00 -0.40
N GLN A 21 16.35 26.00 -1.73
CA GLN A 21 16.01 24.83 -2.55
C GLN A 21 16.82 23.60 -2.14
N THR A 22 18.12 23.76 -1.87
CA THR A 22 18.98 22.67 -1.38
C THR A 22 18.44 22.06 -0.08
N TYR A 23 18.06 22.87 0.91
CA TYR A 23 17.45 22.36 2.15
C TYR A 23 16.10 21.66 1.91
N ILE A 24 15.24 22.19 1.03
CA ILE A 24 13.95 21.57 0.69
C ILE A 24 14.17 20.21 0.01
N ILE A 25 15.12 20.13 -0.93
CA ILE A 25 15.48 18.91 -1.65
C ILE A 25 16.04 17.84 -0.71
N THR A 26 16.94 18.20 0.22
CA THR A 26 17.49 17.24 1.19
C THR A 26 16.43 16.75 2.17
N VAL A 27 15.56 17.63 2.68
CA VAL A 27 14.45 17.23 3.57
C VAL A 27 13.50 16.23 2.87
N PHE A 28 13.06 16.52 1.64
CA PHE A 28 12.19 15.59 0.91
C PHE A 28 12.90 14.27 0.56
N ALA A 29 14.19 14.31 0.20
CA ALA A 29 14.97 13.09 -0.05
C ALA A 29 15.10 12.22 1.22
N THR A 30 15.36 12.83 2.39
CA THR A 30 15.41 12.12 3.68
C THR A 30 14.06 11.48 4.02
N ILE A 31 12.94 12.19 3.84
CA ILE A 31 11.59 11.66 4.07
C ILE A 31 11.30 10.49 3.12
N ALA A 32 11.60 10.64 1.83
CA ALA A 32 11.37 9.60 0.83
C ALA A 32 12.19 8.33 1.10
N TRP A 33 13.47 8.47 1.48
CA TRP A 33 14.31 7.33 1.87
C TRP A 33 13.86 6.68 3.17
N TYR A 34 13.49 7.45 4.21
CA TYR A 34 12.94 6.91 5.45
C TYR A 34 11.69 6.05 5.17
N ASN A 35 10.72 6.61 4.44
CA ASN A 35 9.50 5.90 4.06
C ASN A 35 9.81 4.66 3.20
N ALA A 36 10.75 4.74 2.25
CA ALA A 36 11.10 3.62 1.39
C ALA A 36 11.75 2.45 2.16
N VAL A 37 12.68 2.75 3.08
CA VAL A 37 13.31 1.74 3.95
C VAL A 37 12.29 1.13 4.90
N GLU A 38 11.43 1.94 5.52
CA GLU A 38 10.33 1.48 6.37
C GLU A 38 9.38 0.55 5.60
N LEU A 39 8.97 0.92 4.38
CA LEU A 39 8.12 0.10 3.50
C LEU A 39 8.78 -1.25 3.14
N VAL A 40 10.08 -1.27 2.81
CA VAL A 40 10.80 -2.50 2.52
C VAL A 40 10.86 -3.41 3.76
N ILE A 41 11.17 -2.85 4.94
CA ILE A 41 11.18 -3.61 6.20
C ILE A 41 9.78 -4.17 6.52
N ILE A 42 8.73 -3.35 6.41
CA ILE A 42 7.34 -3.76 6.62
C ILE A 42 6.94 -4.87 5.63
N CYS A 43 7.31 -4.74 4.35
CA CYS A 43 6.99 -5.72 3.32
C CYS A 43 7.69 -7.06 3.57
N LEU A 44 8.95 -7.06 3.99
CA LEU A 44 9.70 -8.29 4.29
C LEU A 44 9.24 -8.96 5.60
N THR A 45 8.91 -8.18 6.63
CA THR A 45 8.48 -8.72 7.95
C THR A 45 7.04 -9.23 7.95
N THR A 46 6.15 -8.63 7.17
CA THR A 46 4.70 -8.97 7.21
C THR A 46 4.38 -10.24 6.40
N PHE A 47 5.04 -10.45 5.26
CA PHE A 47 4.66 -11.50 4.31
C PHE A 47 5.38 -12.83 4.57
N LYS A 48 4.79 -13.68 5.42
CA LYS A 48 5.28 -15.07 5.65
C LYS A 48 5.31 -15.99 4.41
N ARG A 49 4.88 -15.54 3.22
CA ARG A 49 4.91 -16.34 1.97
C ARG A 49 5.05 -15.46 0.71
N TYR A 50 6.26 -15.41 0.16
CA TYR A 50 6.66 -14.56 -0.98
C TYR A 50 6.13 -15.01 -2.37
N ARG A 51 4.85 -15.40 -2.47
CA ARG A 51 4.26 -15.97 -3.71
C ARG A 51 3.08 -15.19 -4.32
N GLY A 52 2.58 -14.15 -3.65
CA GLY A 52 1.50 -13.31 -4.22
C GLY A 52 2.03 -12.19 -5.11
N CYS A 53 1.36 -11.88 -6.22
CA CYS A 53 1.72 -10.77 -7.10
C CYS A 53 1.76 -9.42 -6.36
N TYR A 54 0.85 -9.23 -5.39
CA TYR A 54 0.87 -8.09 -4.47
C TYR A 54 2.23 -7.88 -3.79
N PHE A 55 2.82 -8.94 -3.22
CA PHE A 55 4.09 -8.85 -2.50
C PHE A 55 5.21 -8.38 -3.42
N TRP A 56 5.33 -8.98 -4.61
CA TRP A 56 6.34 -8.60 -5.59
C TRP A 56 6.14 -7.17 -6.09
N SER A 57 4.88 -6.76 -6.34
CA SER A 57 4.56 -5.39 -6.78
C SER A 57 4.88 -4.35 -5.71
N LEU A 58 4.50 -4.60 -4.46
CA LEU A 58 4.80 -3.71 -3.32
C LEU A 58 6.31 -3.65 -3.05
N LEU A 59 7.01 -4.79 -3.07
CA LEU A 59 8.45 -4.83 -2.83
C LEU A 59 9.23 -4.10 -3.94
N ILE A 60 8.89 -4.33 -5.21
CA ILE A 60 9.54 -3.67 -6.35
C ILE A 60 9.29 -2.17 -6.34
N ALA A 61 8.05 -1.73 -6.04
CA ALA A 61 7.72 -0.31 -5.93
C ALA A 61 8.48 0.36 -4.76
N SER A 62 8.49 -0.29 -3.59
CA SER A 62 9.14 0.25 -2.38
C SER A 62 10.66 0.29 -2.52
N PHE A 63 11.26 -0.77 -3.08
CA PHE A 63 12.69 -0.82 -3.35
C PHE A 63 13.10 0.21 -4.42
N GLY A 64 12.28 0.38 -5.47
CA GLY A 64 12.52 1.34 -6.56
C GLY A 64 12.60 2.81 -6.12
N LEU A 65 11.97 3.18 -5.00
CA LEU A 65 12.09 4.53 -4.44
C LEU A 65 13.53 4.88 -4.00
N ILE A 66 14.29 3.89 -3.52
CA ILE A 66 15.65 4.10 -2.99
C ILE A 66 16.63 4.58 -4.08
N PRO A 67 16.81 3.86 -5.22
CA PRO A 67 17.64 4.34 -6.32
C PRO A 67 17.00 5.52 -7.07
N LEU A 68 15.66 5.68 -7.10
CA LEU A 68 15.03 6.85 -7.69
C LEU A 68 15.48 8.16 -7.00
N VAL A 69 15.43 8.20 -5.67
CA VAL A 69 15.89 9.36 -4.89
C VAL A 69 17.40 9.53 -5.00
N LEU A 70 18.19 8.44 -4.96
CA LEU A 70 19.65 8.48 -5.14
C LEU A 70 20.04 9.08 -6.49
N GLY A 71 19.39 8.66 -7.57
CA GLY A 71 19.62 9.16 -8.93
C GLY A 71 19.30 10.64 -9.06
N TRP A 72 18.21 11.12 -8.45
CA TRP A 72 17.89 12.56 -8.40
C TRP A 72 18.92 13.36 -7.60
N LEU A 73 19.39 12.86 -6.44
CA LEU A 73 20.47 13.50 -5.68
C LEU A 73 21.77 13.60 -6.51
N PHE A 74 22.13 12.54 -7.23
CA PHE A 74 23.30 12.54 -8.12
C PHE A 74 23.12 13.48 -9.32
N PHE A 75 21.91 13.61 -9.88
CA PHE A 75 21.60 14.52 -10.97
C PHE A 75 21.67 16.00 -10.55
N ILE A 76 21.22 16.33 -9.34
CA ILE A 76 21.12 17.70 -8.82
C ILE A 76 22.44 18.19 -8.22
N PHE A 77 23.09 17.39 -7.37
CA PHE A 77 24.26 17.82 -6.60
C PHE A 77 25.62 17.47 -7.23
N TYR A 78 25.63 16.64 -8.28
CA TYR A 78 26.83 16.30 -9.06
C TYR A 78 28.04 15.86 -8.22
N PHE A 79 27.94 14.68 -7.58
CA PHE A 79 29.03 14.06 -6.82
C PHE A 79 30.13 13.45 -7.73
N GLY A 80 30.59 14.19 -8.74
CA GLY A 80 31.56 13.73 -9.75
C GLY A 80 31.02 12.71 -10.77
N LEU A 81 29.77 12.25 -10.61
CA LEU A 81 29.11 11.32 -11.53
C LEU A 81 28.50 12.05 -12.74
N THR A 82 28.83 11.59 -13.95
CA THR A 82 28.26 12.10 -15.20
C THR A 82 26.73 11.97 -15.20
N ARG A 83 26.00 13.00 -15.64
CA ARG A 83 24.53 13.04 -15.67
C ARG A 83 23.88 11.85 -16.39
N TRP A 84 24.56 11.28 -17.39
CA TRP A 84 24.15 10.03 -18.06
C TRP A 84 24.00 8.85 -17.09
N VAL A 85 24.89 8.71 -16.10
CA VAL A 85 24.82 7.67 -15.06
C VAL A 85 23.61 7.93 -14.15
N SER A 86 23.41 9.18 -13.72
CA SER A 86 22.25 9.57 -12.91
C SER A 86 20.93 9.28 -13.61
N ALA A 87 20.82 9.57 -14.92
CA ALA A 87 19.64 9.27 -15.73
C ALA A 87 19.37 7.76 -15.86
N SER A 88 20.42 6.96 -16.09
CA SER A 88 20.35 5.50 -16.13
C SER A 88 19.94 4.86 -14.79
N ILE A 89 20.08 5.58 -13.67
CA ILE A 89 19.52 5.19 -12.37
C ILE A 89 18.06 5.65 -12.25
N ILE A 90 17.75 6.92 -12.55
CA ILE A 90 16.40 7.51 -12.40
C ILE A 90 15.35 6.73 -13.20
N ILE A 91 15.58 6.48 -14.49
CA ILE A 91 14.56 5.97 -15.43
C ILE A 91 14.03 4.57 -15.04
N PRO A 92 14.87 3.51 -14.89
CA PRO A 92 14.35 2.19 -14.50
C PRO A 92 13.74 2.21 -13.09
N SER A 93 14.26 3.05 -12.19
CA SER A 93 13.72 3.20 -10.84
C SER A 93 12.31 3.81 -10.87
N TRP A 94 12.08 4.83 -11.71
CA TRP A 94 10.77 5.43 -11.94
C TRP A 94 9.76 4.42 -12.50
N TYR A 95 10.18 3.61 -13.48
CA TYR A 95 9.32 2.55 -14.03
C TYR A 95 8.90 1.54 -12.95
N CYS A 96 9.84 1.07 -12.12
CA CYS A 96 9.56 0.15 -11.01
C CYS A 96 8.58 0.73 -9.99
N VAL A 97 8.69 2.03 -9.67
CA VAL A 97 7.77 2.72 -8.74
C VAL A 97 6.36 2.84 -9.34
N VAL A 98 6.22 3.36 -10.56
CA VAL A 98 4.90 3.67 -11.16
C VAL A 98 4.16 2.40 -11.60
N ALA A 99 4.85 1.47 -12.26
CA ALA A 99 4.24 0.20 -12.67
C ALA A 99 3.96 -0.69 -11.44
N GLY A 100 4.87 -0.72 -10.47
CA GLY A 100 4.67 -1.44 -9.21
C GLY A 100 3.48 -0.91 -8.41
N HIS A 101 3.33 0.41 -8.30
CA HIS A 101 2.16 1.04 -7.67
C HIS A 101 0.84 0.67 -8.37
N SER A 102 0.81 0.77 -9.71
CA SER A 102 -0.36 0.41 -10.52
C SER A 102 -0.75 -1.08 -10.33
N LEU A 103 0.24 -1.97 -10.22
CA LEU A 103 0.03 -3.39 -9.95
C LEU A 103 -0.40 -3.70 -8.50
N VAL A 104 0.00 -2.89 -7.52
CA VAL A 104 -0.50 -2.97 -6.13
C VAL A 104 -2.01 -2.65 -6.08
N LEU A 105 -2.43 -1.53 -6.69
CA LEU A 105 -3.84 -1.15 -6.81
C LEU A 105 -4.66 -2.25 -7.51
N TRP A 106 -4.17 -2.74 -8.66
CA TRP A 106 -4.79 -3.85 -9.39
C TRP A 106 -4.89 -5.13 -8.54
N SER A 107 -3.83 -5.49 -7.83
CA SER A 107 -3.80 -6.71 -7.02
C SER A 107 -4.66 -6.59 -5.75
N ARG A 108 -5.01 -5.39 -5.28
CA ARG A 108 -6.06 -5.18 -4.26
C ARG A 108 -7.45 -5.33 -4.85
N LEU A 109 -7.71 -4.73 -6.02
CA LEU A 109 -8.99 -4.86 -6.70
C LEU A 109 -9.31 -6.33 -7.03
N HIS A 110 -8.29 -7.14 -7.37
CA HIS A 110 -8.42 -8.59 -7.57
C HIS A 110 -9.02 -9.32 -6.36
N LEU A 111 -8.69 -8.92 -5.13
CA LEU A 111 -9.15 -9.57 -3.90
C LEU A 111 -10.62 -9.28 -3.56
N ILE A 112 -11.23 -8.29 -4.22
CA ILE A 112 -12.56 -7.75 -3.91
C ILE A 112 -13.55 -7.92 -5.08
N MET A 113 -13.07 -7.76 -6.32
CA MET A 113 -13.92 -7.83 -7.52
C MET A 113 -14.00 -9.25 -8.09
N GLN A 114 -15.21 -9.82 -8.05
CA GLN A 114 -15.50 -11.17 -8.57
C GLN A 114 -15.56 -11.28 -10.11
N ALA A 115 -15.32 -10.19 -10.84
CA ALA A 115 -15.47 -10.11 -12.30
C ALA A 115 -14.11 -10.21 -13.05
N PRO A 116 -13.65 -11.41 -13.45
CA PRO A 116 -12.31 -11.58 -14.04
C PRO A 116 -12.12 -10.89 -15.40
N LYS A 117 -13.21 -10.63 -16.15
CA LYS A 117 -13.14 -9.91 -17.43
C LYS A 117 -12.69 -8.47 -17.25
N VAL A 118 -13.31 -7.73 -16.30
CA VAL A 118 -12.96 -6.33 -15.98
C VAL A 118 -11.54 -6.26 -15.42
N LEU A 119 -11.17 -7.19 -14.53
CA LEU A 119 -9.84 -7.25 -13.94
C LEU A 119 -8.73 -7.46 -15.01
N ARG A 120 -8.98 -8.32 -16.01
CA ARG A 120 -8.06 -8.50 -17.14
C ARG A 120 -7.99 -7.27 -18.04
N ALA A 121 -9.11 -6.60 -18.31
CA ALA A 121 -9.13 -5.36 -19.07
C ALA A 121 -8.31 -4.25 -18.38
N LEU A 122 -8.44 -4.11 -17.06
CA LEU A 122 -7.63 -3.17 -16.27
C LEU A 122 -6.13 -3.54 -16.25
N LEU A 123 -5.77 -4.83 -16.26
CA LEU A 123 -4.36 -5.22 -16.38
C LEU A 123 -3.79 -4.85 -17.76
N ILE A 124 -4.56 -5.06 -18.82
CA ILE A 124 -4.17 -4.68 -20.19
C ILE A 124 -4.02 -3.16 -20.30
N LEU A 125 -4.95 -2.39 -19.72
CA LEU A 125 -4.87 -0.92 -19.63
C LEU A 125 -3.55 -0.48 -18.97
N ILE A 126 -3.25 -0.98 -17.76
CA ILE A 126 -2.02 -0.64 -17.03
C ILE A 126 -0.76 -0.93 -17.87
N ILE A 127 -0.73 -2.05 -18.58
CA ILE A 127 0.42 -2.44 -19.42
C ILE A 127 0.55 -1.51 -20.63
N VAL A 128 -0.55 -1.21 -21.32
CA VAL A 128 -0.58 -0.33 -22.51
C VAL A 128 -0.21 1.11 -22.12
N ASP A 129 -0.84 1.66 -21.09
CA ASP A 129 -0.57 3.01 -20.58
C ASP A 129 0.89 3.12 -20.10
N SER A 130 1.40 2.11 -19.38
CA SER A 130 2.81 2.08 -18.97
C SER A 130 3.76 2.15 -20.18
N VAL A 131 3.54 1.33 -21.21
CA VAL A 131 4.40 1.33 -22.41
C VAL A 131 4.33 2.67 -23.17
N LEU A 132 3.12 3.18 -23.39
CA LEU A 132 2.89 4.43 -24.13
C LEU A 132 3.40 5.67 -23.39
N LEU A 133 3.28 5.71 -22.05
CA LEU A 133 3.64 6.86 -21.22
C LEU A 133 5.06 6.78 -20.64
N PHE A 134 5.79 5.67 -20.80
CA PHE A 134 7.20 5.56 -20.42
C PHE A 134 8.17 5.88 -21.57
N ILE A 135 7.90 5.41 -22.80
CA ILE A 135 8.87 5.52 -23.91
C ILE A 135 9.17 6.99 -24.30
N PRO A 136 8.17 7.85 -24.60
CA PRO A 136 8.45 9.21 -25.08
C PRO A 136 9.19 10.11 -24.07
N PRO A 137 8.80 10.21 -22.78
CA PRO A 137 9.57 11.03 -21.83
C PRO A 137 11.00 10.52 -21.64
N THR A 138 11.24 9.21 -21.69
CA THR A 138 12.60 8.64 -21.58
C THR A 138 13.50 9.02 -22.75
N VAL A 139 12.99 8.96 -23.99
CA VAL A 139 13.74 9.43 -25.17
C VAL A 139 14.05 10.92 -25.04
N MET A 140 13.10 11.73 -24.59
CA MET A 140 13.30 13.17 -24.37
C MET A 140 14.29 13.47 -23.23
N PHE A 141 14.28 12.69 -22.14
CA PHE A 141 15.18 12.87 -21.00
C PHE A 141 16.64 12.57 -21.35
N TYR A 142 16.91 11.55 -22.18
CA TYR A 142 18.24 11.36 -22.74
C TYR A 142 18.59 12.42 -23.80
N GLY A 143 17.61 12.89 -24.59
CA GLY A 143 17.80 13.99 -25.55
C GLY A 143 18.24 15.31 -24.89
N ILE A 144 17.80 15.59 -23.67
CA ILE A 144 18.26 16.72 -22.85
C ILE A 144 19.77 16.66 -22.58
N LEU A 145 20.36 15.48 -22.45
CA LEU A 145 21.78 15.29 -22.12
C LEU A 145 22.72 15.43 -23.33
N ILE A 146 22.19 15.57 -24.54
CA ILE A 146 22.98 15.78 -25.75
C ILE A 146 23.53 17.21 -25.75
N HIS A 147 24.85 17.33 -25.62
CA HIS A 147 25.58 18.57 -25.79
C HIS A 147 25.87 18.82 -27.27
N ASP A 148 25.60 20.04 -27.73
CA ASP A 148 25.58 20.46 -29.13
C ASP A 148 25.88 21.97 -29.22
N GLU A 149 26.38 22.44 -30.36
CA GLU A 149 26.88 23.79 -30.58
C GLU A 149 25.77 24.84 -30.37
N GLY A 150 25.84 25.53 -29.22
CA GLY A 150 24.86 26.50 -28.76
C GLY A 150 23.63 25.93 -28.05
N PHE A 151 23.66 24.69 -27.52
CA PHE A 151 22.61 24.06 -26.68
C PHE A 151 21.19 23.94 -27.26
N ARG A 152 20.96 24.36 -28.53
CA ARG A 152 19.64 24.41 -29.19
C ARG A 152 18.91 23.07 -29.19
N THR A 153 19.63 21.96 -29.35
CA THR A 153 19.05 20.61 -29.36
C THR A 153 18.56 20.21 -27.96
N SER A 154 19.38 20.35 -26.92
CA SER A 154 18.99 20.12 -25.52
C SER A 154 17.76 20.96 -25.11
N ALA A 155 17.72 22.25 -25.49
CA ALA A 155 16.60 23.14 -25.18
C ALA A 155 15.27 22.71 -25.84
N ARG A 156 15.31 22.15 -27.06
CA ARG A 156 14.11 21.59 -27.73
C ARG A 156 13.62 20.34 -27.01
N PHE A 157 14.52 19.43 -26.62
CA PHE A 157 14.15 18.26 -25.82
C PHE A 157 13.63 18.64 -24.43
N ALA A 158 14.13 19.72 -23.82
CA ALA A 158 13.62 20.27 -22.56
C ALA A 158 12.14 20.68 -22.64
N ALA A 159 11.80 21.46 -23.68
CA ALA A 159 10.42 21.92 -23.90
C ALA A 159 9.48 20.73 -24.19
N ALA A 160 9.92 19.79 -25.03
CA ALA A 160 9.17 18.57 -25.30
C ALA A 160 8.95 17.71 -24.04
N TYR A 161 9.99 17.53 -23.22
CA TYR A 161 9.93 16.78 -21.96
C TYR A 161 8.93 17.39 -20.98
N ASN A 162 8.94 18.72 -20.76
CA ASN A 162 8.00 19.41 -19.86
C ASN A 162 6.53 19.21 -20.28
N VAL A 163 6.25 19.19 -21.59
CA VAL A 163 4.90 18.88 -22.11
C VAL A 163 4.58 17.39 -21.91
N MET A 164 5.50 16.49 -22.27
CA MET A 164 5.28 15.05 -22.20
C MET A 164 5.17 14.53 -20.76
N GLU A 165 5.93 15.08 -19.81
CA GLU A 165 5.87 14.76 -18.38
C GLU A 165 4.53 15.15 -17.76
N ARG A 166 3.92 16.26 -18.22
CA ARG A 166 2.54 16.63 -17.82
C ARG A 166 1.51 15.65 -18.35
N ILE A 167 1.62 15.26 -19.63
CA ILE A 167 0.74 14.26 -20.26
C ILE A 167 0.88 12.90 -19.54
N GLN A 168 2.12 12.48 -19.26
CA GLN A 168 2.45 11.26 -18.52
C GLN A 168 1.79 11.22 -17.14
N LEU A 169 1.91 12.28 -16.34
CA LEU A 169 1.30 12.34 -15.01
C LEU A 169 -0.23 12.41 -15.07
N VAL A 170 -0.82 13.12 -16.03
CA VAL A 170 -2.27 13.14 -16.22
C VAL A 170 -2.79 11.76 -16.63
N GLY A 171 -2.08 11.06 -17.52
CA GLY A 171 -2.42 9.69 -17.93
C GLY A 171 -2.38 8.70 -16.77
N PHE A 172 -1.27 8.64 -16.02
CA PHE A 172 -1.18 7.77 -14.85
C PHE A 172 -2.18 8.16 -13.75
N CYS A 173 -2.45 9.45 -13.54
CA CYS A 173 -3.49 9.89 -12.62
C CYS A 173 -4.87 9.38 -13.07
N LEU A 174 -5.26 9.55 -14.34
CA LEU A 174 -6.53 9.02 -14.85
C LEU A 174 -6.63 7.49 -14.70
N GLN A 175 -5.53 6.76 -14.92
CA GLN A 175 -5.44 5.32 -14.72
C GLN A 175 -5.61 4.92 -13.24
N GLU A 176 -4.93 5.60 -12.31
CA GLU A 176 -5.04 5.41 -10.85
C GLU A 176 -6.45 5.77 -10.34
N LEU A 177 -7.01 6.89 -10.78
CA LEU A 177 -8.39 7.34 -10.49
C LEU A 177 -9.44 6.33 -10.98
N LEU A 178 -9.27 5.76 -12.18
CA LEU A 178 -10.20 4.75 -12.72
C LEU A 178 -10.20 3.47 -11.88
N ILE A 179 -9.02 2.96 -11.51
CA ILE A 179 -8.88 1.75 -10.69
C ILE A 179 -9.44 2.00 -9.28
N SER A 180 -9.15 3.15 -8.67
CA SER A 180 -9.66 3.56 -7.35
C SER A 180 -11.19 3.78 -7.36
N GLY A 181 -11.74 4.37 -8.43
CA GLY A 181 -13.19 4.55 -8.61
C GLY A 181 -13.95 3.22 -8.69
N ILE A 182 -13.44 2.27 -9.49
CA ILE A 182 -14.00 0.91 -9.59
C ILE A 182 -13.89 0.18 -8.24
N TYR A 183 -12.77 0.35 -7.53
CA TYR A 183 -12.58 -0.20 -6.20
C TYR A 183 -13.61 0.32 -5.19
N ILE A 184 -13.86 1.63 -5.15
CA ILE A 184 -14.85 2.25 -4.26
C ILE A 184 -16.27 1.81 -4.63
N PHE A 185 -16.58 1.67 -5.92
CA PHE A 185 -17.88 1.18 -6.39
C PHE A 185 -18.17 -0.25 -5.91
N GLU A 186 -17.27 -1.21 -6.15
CA GLU A 186 -17.47 -2.60 -5.68
C GLU A 186 -17.44 -2.69 -4.15
N THR A 187 -16.60 -1.91 -3.46
CA THR A 187 -16.57 -1.86 -1.98
C THR A 187 -17.88 -1.34 -1.39
N THR A 188 -18.46 -0.28 -1.94
CA THR A 188 -19.75 0.27 -1.47
C THR A 188 -20.94 -0.61 -1.85
N LYS A 189 -20.87 -1.34 -2.96
CA LYS A 189 -21.83 -2.39 -3.34
C LYS A 189 -21.80 -3.58 -2.37
N LEU A 190 -20.61 -4.07 -1.99
CA LEU A 190 -20.47 -5.11 -0.95
C LEU A 190 -21.01 -4.64 0.41
N LEU A 191 -20.73 -3.39 0.79
CA LEU A 191 -21.24 -2.77 2.02
C LEU A 191 -22.78 -2.74 2.08
N ARG A 192 -23.44 -2.40 0.95
CA ARG A 192 -24.91 -2.43 0.84
C ARG A 192 -25.50 -3.85 0.90
N LEU A 193 -24.76 -4.86 0.43
CA LEU A 193 -25.20 -6.26 0.39
C LEU A 193 -24.99 -7.02 1.72
N ARG A 194 -24.13 -6.52 2.61
CA ARG A 194 -23.86 -7.12 3.93
C ARG A 194 -23.78 -6.03 5.02
N PRO A 195 -24.93 -5.56 5.54
CA PRO A 195 -25.02 -4.49 6.55
C PRO A 195 -24.64 -4.96 7.97
N ASP A 196 -23.54 -5.70 8.10
CA ASP A 196 -22.95 -6.02 9.42
C ASP A 196 -22.24 -4.76 9.96
N PRO A 197 -22.53 -4.30 11.19
CA PRO A 197 -22.03 -3.04 11.71
C PRO A 197 -20.52 -3.05 12.02
N VAL A 198 -19.91 -4.21 12.25
CA VAL A 198 -18.46 -4.35 12.50
C VAL A 198 -17.72 -4.32 11.17
N HIS A 199 -18.11 -5.17 10.22
CA HIS A 199 -17.52 -5.15 8.87
C HIS A 199 -17.72 -3.79 8.18
N SER A 200 -18.87 -3.15 8.38
CA SER A 200 -19.16 -1.82 7.82
C SER A 200 -18.15 -0.75 8.27
N ARG A 201 -17.81 -0.70 9.56
CA ARG A 201 -16.83 0.27 10.09
C ARG A 201 -15.44 0.08 9.49
N ILE A 202 -15.04 -1.16 9.22
CA ILE A 202 -13.73 -1.43 8.61
C ILE A 202 -13.77 -1.09 7.11
N LEU A 203 -14.81 -1.51 6.37
CA LEU A 203 -14.97 -1.15 4.94
C LEU A 203 -14.99 0.36 4.71
N ILE A 204 -15.60 1.15 5.61
CA ILE A 204 -15.55 2.62 5.57
C ILE A 204 -14.12 3.15 5.74
N ARG A 205 -13.30 2.58 6.64
CA ARG A 205 -11.88 2.95 6.77
C ARG A 205 -11.10 2.65 5.48
N LEU A 206 -11.36 1.52 4.83
CA LEU A 206 -10.75 1.21 3.53
C LEU A 206 -11.14 2.25 2.47
N VAL A 207 -12.42 2.63 2.37
CA VAL A 207 -12.87 3.68 1.43
C VAL A 207 -12.19 5.02 1.71
N VAL A 208 -12.14 5.46 2.98
CA VAL A 208 -11.48 6.73 3.37
C VAL A 208 -10.00 6.74 2.93
N ILE A 209 -9.26 5.65 3.14
CA ILE A 209 -7.85 5.60 2.72
C ILE A 209 -7.70 5.70 1.20
N ASN A 210 -8.59 5.07 0.43
CA ASN A 210 -8.55 5.15 -1.04
C ASN A 210 -8.91 6.55 -1.56
N VAL A 211 -9.80 7.28 -0.87
CA VAL A 211 -10.06 8.70 -1.16
C VAL A 211 -8.83 9.57 -0.86
N VAL A 212 -8.05 9.27 0.18
CA VAL A 212 -6.78 9.98 0.45
C VAL A 212 -5.73 9.70 -0.63
N VAL A 213 -5.61 8.46 -1.13
CA VAL A 213 -4.76 8.14 -2.31
C VAL A 213 -5.24 8.94 -3.53
N MET A 214 -6.54 8.93 -3.82
CA MET A 214 -7.17 9.67 -4.93
C MET A 214 -6.86 11.18 -4.89
N ILE A 215 -6.86 11.78 -3.69
CA ILE A 215 -6.49 13.20 -3.48
C ILE A 215 -4.99 13.40 -3.73
N LEU A 216 -4.13 12.46 -3.31
CA LEU A 216 -2.69 12.52 -3.51
C LEU A 216 -2.29 12.35 -5.00
N ASP A 217 -3.04 11.57 -5.77
CA ASP A 217 -2.89 11.45 -7.23
C ASP A 217 -3.08 12.83 -7.90
N VAL A 218 -4.19 13.50 -7.57
CA VAL A 218 -4.51 14.86 -8.06
C VAL A 218 -3.49 15.89 -7.57
N ALA A 219 -3.00 15.76 -6.33
CA ALA A 219 -1.97 16.65 -5.78
C ALA A 219 -0.63 16.55 -6.54
N VAL A 220 -0.21 15.36 -6.96
CA VAL A 220 0.99 15.18 -7.81
C VAL A 220 0.84 15.88 -9.16
N VAL A 221 -0.34 15.79 -9.78
CA VAL A 221 -0.65 16.52 -11.02
C VAL A 221 -0.64 18.03 -10.78
N ALA A 222 -1.35 18.52 -9.75
CA ALA A 222 -1.41 19.95 -9.43
C ALA A 222 -0.03 20.56 -9.17
N VAL A 223 0.83 19.86 -8.42
CA VAL A 223 2.21 20.29 -8.15
C VAL A 223 3.07 20.31 -9.43
N GLN A 224 2.86 19.41 -10.40
CA GLN A 224 3.48 19.51 -11.72
C GLN A 224 3.03 20.77 -12.47
N PHE A 225 1.73 21.05 -12.51
CA PHE A 225 1.20 22.20 -13.24
C PHE A 225 1.63 23.55 -12.65
N ALA A 226 1.86 23.61 -11.32
CA ALA A 226 2.41 24.77 -10.61
C ALA A 226 3.87 25.15 -11.00
N GLY A 227 4.57 24.34 -11.78
CA GLY A 227 5.86 24.72 -12.41
C GLY A 227 7.11 24.73 -11.52
N TYR A 228 7.02 24.36 -10.23
CA TYR A 228 8.17 24.31 -9.32
C TYR A 228 9.09 23.08 -9.54
N ILE A 229 9.78 23.03 -10.68
CA ILE A 229 10.62 21.89 -11.16
C ILE A 229 11.48 21.25 -10.06
N ALA A 230 12.27 22.06 -9.34
CA ALA A 230 13.19 21.56 -8.30
C ALA A 230 12.48 20.89 -7.11
N ILE A 231 11.22 21.27 -6.83
CA ILE A 231 10.39 20.67 -5.79
C ILE A 231 9.68 19.42 -6.34
N GLN A 232 9.18 19.48 -7.58
CA GLN A 232 8.49 18.38 -8.26
C GLN A 232 9.33 17.09 -8.30
N MET A 233 10.64 17.19 -8.56
CA MET A 233 11.56 16.04 -8.65
C MET A 233 11.59 15.20 -7.36
N MET A 234 11.56 15.83 -6.18
CA MET A 234 11.55 15.12 -4.89
C MET A 234 10.15 14.92 -4.31
N PHE A 235 9.17 15.75 -4.66
CA PHE A 235 7.78 15.57 -4.25
C PHE A 235 7.19 14.26 -4.80
N LYS A 236 7.55 13.87 -6.04
CA LYS A 236 7.08 12.61 -6.65
C LYS A 236 7.46 11.36 -5.83
N PRO A 237 8.75 11.10 -5.50
CA PRO A 237 9.11 10.01 -4.58
C PRO A 237 8.40 10.06 -3.22
N VAL A 238 8.28 11.24 -2.60
CA VAL A 238 7.56 11.39 -1.32
C VAL A 238 6.10 10.97 -1.47
N ALA A 239 5.40 11.48 -2.48
CA ALA A 239 4.01 11.13 -2.76
C ALA A 239 3.83 9.62 -2.99
N TYR A 240 4.61 9.00 -3.89
CA TYR A 240 4.51 7.56 -4.13
C TYR A 240 4.85 6.72 -2.88
N SER A 241 5.78 7.16 -2.03
CA SER A 241 6.05 6.50 -0.74
C SER A 241 4.84 6.56 0.21
N ILE A 242 4.12 7.69 0.24
CA ILE A 242 2.91 7.84 1.04
C ILE A 242 1.78 6.98 0.45
N LYS A 243 1.59 6.95 -0.89
CA LYS A 243 0.62 6.05 -1.54
C LYS A 243 0.86 4.60 -1.12
N LEU A 244 2.07 4.06 -1.31
CA LEU A 244 2.40 2.68 -0.96
C LEU A 244 2.20 2.35 0.54
N LYS A 245 2.38 3.34 1.43
CA LYS A 245 2.11 3.18 2.88
C LYS A 245 0.61 3.11 3.19
N LEU A 246 -0.21 3.88 2.47
CA LEU A 246 -1.67 3.82 2.53
C LEU A 246 -2.20 2.50 1.93
N GLU A 247 -1.65 2.05 0.81
CA GLU A 247 -1.96 0.75 0.18
C GLU A 247 -1.71 -0.43 1.14
N TYR A 248 -0.55 -0.43 1.80
CA TYR A 248 -0.21 -1.42 2.82
C TYR A 248 -1.18 -1.36 4.03
N ALA A 249 -1.53 -0.17 4.50
CA ALA A 249 -2.47 -0.01 5.61
C ALA A 249 -3.87 -0.56 5.27
N VAL A 250 -4.33 -0.41 4.03
CA VAL A 250 -5.57 -1.03 3.54
C VAL A 250 -5.47 -2.55 3.54
N LEU A 251 -4.38 -3.13 3.03
CA LEU A 251 -4.23 -4.59 3.00
C LEU A 251 -4.20 -5.18 4.42
N SER A 252 -3.52 -4.54 5.37
CA SER A 252 -3.48 -5.01 6.76
C SER A 252 -4.89 -5.11 7.37
N GLN A 253 -5.75 -4.12 7.13
CA GLN A 253 -7.15 -4.14 7.55
C GLN A 253 -7.99 -5.19 6.80
N LEU A 254 -7.72 -5.42 5.50
CA LEU A 254 -8.38 -6.47 4.72
C LEU A 254 -8.02 -7.88 5.20
N ILE A 255 -6.77 -8.10 5.62
CA ILE A 255 -6.32 -9.37 6.22
C ILE A 255 -6.99 -9.60 7.59
N GLN A 256 -7.20 -8.55 8.38
CA GLN A 256 -7.96 -8.64 9.64
C GLN A 256 -9.41 -9.05 9.40
N ILE A 257 -10.09 -8.44 8.41
CA ILE A 257 -11.45 -8.84 8.00
C ILE A 257 -11.48 -10.33 7.59
N SER A 258 -10.50 -10.77 6.79
CA SER A 258 -10.46 -12.13 6.21
C SER A 258 -10.26 -13.25 7.24
N LYS A 259 -9.72 -12.95 8.43
CA LYS A 259 -9.54 -13.93 9.52
C LYS A 259 -10.77 -14.12 10.40
N GLY A 260 -11.71 -13.17 10.39
CA GLY A 260 -12.87 -13.15 11.30
C GLY A 260 -12.48 -12.85 12.76
N PRO A 261 -13.47 -12.69 13.65
CA PRO A 261 -13.26 -12.30 15.05
C PRO A 261 -12.81 -13.45 15.98
N ASN A 262 -12.45 -14.63 15.45
CA ASN A 262 -11.93 -15.75 16.27
C ASN A 262 -10.43 -15.59 16.55
N SER A 263 -10.09 -14.55 17.31
CA SER A 263 -8.79 -14.34 17.94
C SER A 263 -9.01 -13.41 19.12
N ASP A 264 -9.23 -13.99 20.30
CA ASP A 264 -9.60 -13.27 21.50
C ASP A 264 -8.54 -12.21 21.87
N PRO A 265 -8.94 -10.96 22.18
CA PRO A 265 -8.02 -9.89 22.56
C PRO A 265 -7.55 -10.03 24.02
N GLU A 266 -7.24 -11.25 24.47
CA GLU A 266 -6.88 -11.56 25.85
C GLU A 266 -5.55 -12.31 25.93
N GLN A 267 -4.44 -11.60 25.67
CA GLN A 267 -3.15 -11.80 26.36
C GLN A 267 -2.13 -10.69 26.02
N LEU A 268 -2.44 -9.46 26.46
CA LEU A 268 -1.40 -8.49 26.79
C LEU A 268 -1.84 -7.70 28.03
N CYS A 269 -0.94 -7.57 29.02
CA CYS A 269 -1.13 -6.76 30.24
C CYS A 269 -2.27 -7.18 31.23
N SER A 270 -2.20 -8.40 31.76
CA SER A 270 -2.55 -8.64 33.18
C SER A 270 -1.91 -9.92 33.72
N CYS A 271 -0.79 -9.79 34.46
CA CYS A 271 -0.27 -10.79 35.42
C CYS A 271 1.04 -10.30 36.08
N SER A 272 0.95 -9.43 37.08
CA SER A 272 1.92 -9.24 38.18
C SER A 272 1.56 -8.01 39.04
N GLN A 273 0.61 -8.15 39.97
CA GLN A 273 0.53 -7.24 41.11
C GLN A 273 0.01 -7.98 42.37
N GLU A 274 0.89 -8.03 43.37
CA GLU A 274 0.69 -8.33 44.81
C GLU A 274 0.01 -9.67 45.20
N HIS A 275 0.60 -10.63 45.96
CA HIS A 275 1.48 -10.69 47.16
C HIS A 275 0.68 -10.96 48.46
N ASN A 276 1.30 -11.69 49.41
CA ASN A 276 0.77 -12.24 50.68
C ASN A 276 -0.12 -13.51 50.55
N SER A 277 -0.04 -14.54 51.42
CA SER A 277 0.91 -14.80 52.51
C SER A 277 1.10 -16.30 52.84
N THR A 278 2.36 -16.66 53.09
CA THR A 278 2.92 -17.55 54.13
C THR A 278 2.11 -18.71 54.76
N SER A 279 2.71 -19.92 54.72
CA SER A 279 2.48 -21.10 55.61
C SER A 279 1.10 -21.81 55.53
N THR A 280 0.95 -23.13 55.77
CA THR A 280 1.81 -24.10 56.49
C THR A 280 1.73 -25.50 55.86
N CYS A 281 2.79 -26.31 55.93
CA CYS A 281 2.76 -27.73 55.54
C CYS A 281 2.52 -28.65 56.75
N ARG A 282 1.58 -29.60 56.66
CA ARG A 282 1.65 -30.87 57.42
C ARG A 282 0.75 -31.97 56.84
N SER A 283 1.25 -33.20 56.80
CA SER A 283 0.50 -34.44 56.59
C SER A 283 -0.20 -34.88 57.89
N ASP A 284 -1.27 -35.68 57.85
CA ASP A 284 -1.15 -37.15 57.95
C ASP A 284 -2.48 -37.95 57.77
N SER A 285 -2.31 -39.26 57.51
CA SER A 285 -3.13 -40.46 57.81
C SER A 285 -4.62 -40.40 58.25
N GLY A 286 -5.46 -41.28 57.64
CA GLY A 286 -6.06 -42.38 58.43
C GLY A 286 -7.58 -42.72 58.37
N ARG A 287 -7.89 -43.90 57.81
CA ARG A 287 -8.89 -44.94 58.27
C ARG A 287 -10.43 -44.71 58.37
N ASN A 288 -11.14 -45.53 57.57
CA ASN A 288 -12.18 -46.53 57.88
C ASN A 288 -13.45 -46.25 58.74
N GLY A 289 -14.60 -46.71 58.21
CA GLY A 289 -15.82 -47.16 58.94
C GLY A 289 -17.12 -46.62 58.30
N THR A 290 -18.13 -47.33 57.75
CA THR A 290 -18.84 -48.63 57.94
C THR A 290 -20.17 -48.53 58.71
N ALA A 291 -21.24 -49.10 58.13
CA ALA A 291 -22.61 -49.30 58.65
C ALA A 291 -23.49 -48.04 58.84
N ASP A 292 -24.83 -48.10 58.92
CA ASP A 292 -25.90 -48.93 58.31
C ASP A 292 -27.29 -48.35 58.76
N SER A 293 -28.42 -48.98 58.43
CA SER A 293 -29.73 -48.93 59.13
C SER A 293 -30.76 -47.84 58.75
N ASP A 294 -31.47 -48.08 57.65
CA ASP A 294 -32.93 -48.37 57.57
C ASP A 294 -34.07 -47.33 57.87
N MET A 295 -35.24 -47.67 57.31
CA MET A 295 -36.63 -47.46 57.78
C MET A 295 -37.49 -46.23 57.35
N ARG A 296 -38.03 -46.33 56.12
CA ARG A 296 -39.44 -46.11 55.67
C ARG A 296 -40.39 -45.15 56.44
N GLN A 297 -41.13 -44.31 55.68
CA GLN A 297 -42.61 -44.50 55.53
C GLN A 297 -43.26 -43.83 54.29
N TYR A 298 -44.45 -44.35 53.96
CA TYR A 298 -45.45 -44.14 52.88
C TYR A 298 -45.79 -42.68 52.45
N SER A 299 -46.49 -42.39 51.34
CA SER A 299 -47.55 -43.12 50.56
C SER A 299 -47.46 -42.82 49.03
N VAL A 300 -47.71 -43.75 48.09
CA VAL A 300 -49.04 -44.10 47.44
C VAL A 300 -49.63 -42.92 46.65
N ASP A 301 -49.94 -42.97 45.34
CA ASP A 301 -50.06 -44.07 44.34
C ASP A 301 -49.62 -43.58 42.91
N THR A 302 -49.79 -44.20 41.71
CA THR A 302 -50.60 -45.33 41.21
C THR A 302 -50.09 -45.96 39.88
N ILE A 303 -50.67 -47.12 39.51
CA ILE A 303 -51.03 -47.71 38.18
C ILE A 303 -50.37 -47.19 36.86
N THR A 304 -49.98 -47.99 35.84
CA THR A 304 -49.81 -49.47 35.65
C THR A 304 -49.09 -49.77 34.30
N THR A 305 -48.20 -50.77 34.32
CA THR A 305 -47.70 -51.75 33.31
C THR A 305 -48.24 -51.73 31.84
N VAL A 306 -47.59 -52.24 30.75
CA VAL A 306 -46.29 -52.90 30.45
C VAL A 306 -46.14 -53.18 28.91
N VAL A 307 -44.94 -53.58 28.46
CA VAL A 307 -44.62 -54.38 27.23
C VAL A 307 -44.33 -53.64 25.90
N SER A 308 -43.45 -54.30 25.12
CA SER A 308 -42.88 -53.93 23.80
C SER A 308 -43.34 -55.03 22.78
N PRO A 309 -42.70 -55.41 21.64
CA PRO A 309 -41.55 -54.87 20.92
C PRO A 309 -41.75 -54.73 19.39
N ARG A 310 -40.65 -54.33 18.75
CA ARG A 310 -40.28 -54.42 17.33
C ARG A 310 -40.97 -55.48 16.42
N GLN A 311 -41.36 -54.99 15.23
CA GLN A 311 -40.88 -55.45 13.91
C GLN A 311 -41.49 -56.72 13.26
N LYS A 312 -42.01 -56.54 12.04
CA LYS A 312 -42.15 -57.55 10.97
C LYS A 312 -41.95 -56.90 9.60
N ALA A 313 -41.69 -57.71 8.57
CA ALA A 313 -41.41 -57.25 7.21
C ALA A 313 -42.29 -58.00 6.18
N THR A 314 -42.68 -57.27 5.13
CA THR A 314 -43.31 -57.69 3.87
C THR A 314 -43.28 -56.46 2.94
N TYR A 315 -43.11 -56.56 1.62
CA TYR A 315 -42.86 -57.71 0.73
C TYR A 315 -41.65 -57.40 -0.17
#